data_AF-A0A8S3TK33-F1
#
_entry.id   AF-A0A8S3TK33-F1
#
_cell.length_a   1.000
_cell.length_b   1.000
_cell.length_c   1.000
_cell.angle_alpha   90.00
_cell.angle_beta   90.00
_cell.angle_gamma   90.00
#
_symmetry.space_group_name_H-M   'P 1'
#
loop_
_entity.id
_entity.type
_entity.pdbx_description
1 polymer ?
#
loop_
_entity_poly.entity_id
_entity_poly.type
_entity_poly.pdbx_seq_one_letter_code
_entity_poly.pdbx_strand_id
1 'polypeptide(L)'
;MFVRLKPSATTVAYESIIMWSNNKTSNWLSKLSDTDRNKIIDDARVSAPNMVQSFKTRQQILFNKKLEILRAKKEKKANKENKEYTQKVKLTGQLNELGGMWVTQQQIECYKVQIEDKPTYNVLFKEALITQLQFRKHVIKSKGPKELYQQSCKGKQYSIQQLESNLNEVIELNKQNENVAPVENKLQYLSLNEVNDNISKAKQALAYKLNMERKKITVSQQSYFLPKFIETPELLVGKTFQQKCKEEDSNEISWCSGKVLSIHKLNGKKTEYLVKYDIDENDEWQFPLLVDMSNGDLIITDL
;
A
#
# COMPACT_ATOMS: atom_id res chain seq x y z
N MET A 1 -27.14 -11.05 -21.90
CA MET A 1 -28.35 -10.84 -21.08
C MET A 1 -28.69 -12.11 -20.26
N PHE A 2 -27.79 -12.60 -19.40
CA PHE A 2 -28.03 -13.83 -18.58
C PHE A 2 -28.07 -13.57 -17.06
N VAL A 3 -27.64 -12.39 -16.61
CA VAL A 3 -27.53 -12.04 -15.18
C VAL A 3 -28.89 -11.97 -14.47
N ARG A 4 -30.00 -11.82 -15.21
CA ARG A 4 -31.35 -11.63 -14.62
C ARG A 4 -32.17 -12.91 -14.37
N LEU A 5 -31.72 -14.08 -14.81
CA LEU A 5 -32.58 -15.29 -14.78
C LEU A 5 -32.49 -16.10 -13.47
N LYS A 6 -31.41 -16.00 -12.68
CA LYS A 6 -31.25 -16.75 -11.40
C LYS A 6 -30.39 -16.00 -10.37
N PRO A 7 -30.94 -15.03 -9.62
CA PRO A 7 -30.17 -14.18 -8.69
C PRO A 7 -29.40 -14.93 -7.58
N SER A 8 -29.72 -16.19 -7.31
CA SER A 8 -29.02 -17.06 -6.35
C SER A 8 -27.85 -17.87 -6.94
N ALA A 9 -27.60 -17.79 -8.25
CA ALA A 9 -26.50 -18.52 -8.88
C ALA A 9 -25.15 -17.85 -8.57
N THR A 10 -24.13 -18.66 -8.29
CA THR A 10 -22.77 -18.16 -8.05
C THR A 10 -22.15 -17.65 -9.34
N THR A 11 -21.19 -16.72 -9.24
CA THR A 11 -20.44 -16.19 -10.39
C THR A 11 -19.85 -17.30 -11.26
N VAL A 12 -19.33 -18.36 -10.63
CA VAL A 12 -18.79 -19.53 -11.32
C VAL A 12 -19.86 -20.24 -12.15
N ALA A 13 -21.09 -20.37 -11.62
CA ALA A 13 -22.19 -20.99 -12.37
C ALA A 13 -22.55 -20.15 -13.62
N TYR A 14 -22.52 -18.83 -13.52
CA TYR A 14 -22.72 -17.95 -14.68
C TYR A 14 -21.59 -18.07 -15.69
N GLU A 15 -20.34 -18.06 -15.25
CA GLU A 15 -19.16 -18.26 -16.12
C GLU A 15 -19.23 -19.60 -16.85
N SER A 16 -19.60 -20.68 -16.15
CA SER A 16 -19.79 -21.99 -16.77
C SER A 16 -20.90 -21.99 -17.81
N ILE A 17 -22.05 -21.34 -17.55
CA ILE A 17 -23.15 -21.23 -18.51
C ILE A 17 -22.73 -20.41 -19.75
N ILE A 18 -22.02 -19.30 -19.53
CA ILE A 18 -21.52 -18.45 -20.61
C ILE A 18 -20.51 -19.22 -21.46
N MET A 19 -19.55 -19.91 -20.84
CA MET A 19 -18.58 -20.74 -21.57
C MET A 19 -19.27 -21.88 -22.33
N TRP A 20 -20.24 -22.56 -21.72
CA TRP A 20 -21.00 -23.63 -22.36
C TRP A 20 -21.77 -23.14 -23.60
N SER A 21 -22.39 -21.96 -23.49
CA SER A 21 -23.14 -21.31 -24.58
C SER A 21 -22.21 -20.80 -25.68
N ASN A 22 -21.12 -20.12 -25.31
CA ASN A 22 -20.26 -19.41 -26.26
C ASN A 22 -19.27 -20.35 -26.97
N ASN A 23 -18.80 -21.40 -26.30
CA ASN A 23 -17.86 -22.36 -26.90
C ASN A 23 -18.56 -23.42 -27.77
N LYS A 24 -19.86 -23.23 -28.07
CA LYS A 24 -20.69 -24.16 -28.86
C LYS A 24 -20.65 -25.59 -28.32
N THR A 25 -20.43 -25.76 -27.02
CA THR A 25 -20.18 -27.07 -26.38
C THR A 25 -21.40 -27.98 -26.53
N SER A 26 -22.61 -27.41 -26.45
CA SER A 26 -23.87 -28.10 -26.74
C SER A 26 -23.95 -28.61 -28.19
N ASN A 27 -23.57 -27.77 -29.16
CA ASN A 27 -23.62 -28.12 -30.58
C ASN A 27 -22.53 -29.13 -30.97
N TRP A 28 -21.42 -29.14 -30.23
CA TRP A 28 -20.37 -30.15 -30.36
C TRP A 28 -20.82 -31.49 -29.77
N LEU A 29 -21.41 -31.49 -28.57
CA LEU A 29 -21.99 -32.68 -27.94
C LEU A 29 -23.12 -33.31 -28.75
N SER A 30 -23.93 -32.50 -29.45
CA SER A 30 -25.01 -33.01 -30.30
C SER A 30 -24.51 -33.65 -31.60
N LYS A 31 -23.25 -33.40 -32.00
CA LYS A 31 -22.62 -34.00 -33.20
C LYS A 31 -21.86 -35.29 -32.91
N LEU A 32 -21.63 -35.60 -31.63
CA LEU A 32 -21.00 -36.85 -31.19
C LEU A 32 -21.97 -38.03 -31.29
N SER A 33 -21.42 -39.23 -31.44
CA SER A 33 -22.19 -40.47 -31.34
C SER A 33 -22.82 -40.59 -29.94
N ASP A 34 -23.98 -41.24 -29.84
CA ASP A 34 -24.64 -41.42 -28.54
C ASP A 34 -23.75 -42.16 -27.54
N THR A 35 -22.91 -43.09 -28.01
CA THR A 35 -21.96 -43.84 -27.19
C THR A 35 -20.86 -42.95 -26.62
N ASP A 36 -20.28 -42.05 -27.42
CA ASP A 36 -19.20 -41.18 -26.96
C ASP A 36 -19.72 -40.02 -26.11
N ARG A 37 -20.92 -39.51 -26.42
CA ARG A 37 -21.60 -38.51 -25.61
C ARG A 37 -21.88 -39.05 -24.20
N ASN A 38 -22.39 -40.28 -24.09
CA ASN A 38 -22.68 -40.89 -22.79
C ASN A 38 -21.40 -41.14 -21.98
N LYS A 39 -20.32 -41.60 -22.62
CA LYS A 39 -19.00 -41.74 -21.95
C LYS A 39 -18.52 -40.43 -21.35
N ILE A 40 -18.56 -39.33 -22.12
CA ILE A 40 -18.13 -38.01 -21.63
C ILE A 40 -19.00 -37.53 -20.44
N ILE A 41 -20.32 -37.76 -20.49
CA ILE A 41 -21.23 -37.39 -19.41
C ILE A 41 -20.95 -38.22 -18.16
N ASP A 42 -20.71 -39.52 -18.31
CA ASP A 42 -20.43 -40.40 -17.17
C ASP A 42 -19.06 -40.11 -16.56
N ASP A 43 -18.04 -39.82 -17.37
CA ASP A 43 -16.73 -39.35 -16.89
C ASP A 43 -16.85 -38.01 -16.14
N ALA A 44 -17.69 -37.09 -16.63
CA ALA A 44 -17.98 -35.84 -15.94
C ALA A 44 -18.71 -36.06 -14.60
N ARG A 45 -19.66 -37.00 -14.54
CA ARG A 45 -20.36 -37.37 -13.30
C ARG A 45 -19.43 -37.99 -12.27
N VAL A 46 -18.47 -38.81 -12.71
CA VAL A 46 -17.47 -39.42 -11.83
C VAL A 46 -16.44 -38.39 -11.34
N SER A 47 -16.03 -37.46 -12.20
CA SER A 47 -15.00 -36.45 -11.87
C SER A 47 -15.53 -35.24 -11.09
N ALA A 48 -16.80 -34.87 -11.23
CA ALA A 48 -17.38 -33.70 -10.57
C ALA A 48 -17.29 -33.74 -9.03
N PRO A 49 -17.61 -34.85 -8.33
CA PRO A 49 -17.44 -34.96 -6.88
C PRO A 49 -15.99 -34.74 -6.45
N ASN A 50 -15.03 -35.30 -7.19
CA ASN A 50 -13.60 -35.14 -6.90
C ASN A 50 -13.16 -33.68 -7.05
N MET A 51 -13.62 -33.00 -8.11
CA MET A 51 -13.32 -31.58 -8.32
C MET A 51 -13.90 -30.69 -7.21
N VAL A 52 -15.13 -30.95 -6.77
CA VAL A 52 -15.75 -30.26 -5.63
C VAL A 52 -14.97 -30.50 -4.35
N GLN A 53 -14.53 -31.73 -4.09
CA GLN A 53 -13.76 -32.07 -2.91
C GLN A 53 -12.38 -31.39 -2.94
N SER A 54 -11.67 -31.43 -4.05
CA SER A 54 -10.39 -30.72 -4.21
C SER A 54 -10.54 -29.21 -4.00
N PHE A 55 -11.64 -28.61 -4.47
CA PHE A 55 -11.93 -27.21 -4.25
C PHE A 55 -12.16 -26.89 -2.77
N LYS A 56 -12.97 -27.69 -2.05
CA LYS A 56 -13.19 -27.54 -0.61
C LYS A 56 -11.89 -27.67 0.18
N THR A 57 -11.09 -28.69 -0.13
CA THR A 57 -9.77 -28.89 0.49
C THR A 57 -8.86 -27.69 0.25
N ARG A 58 -8.82 -27.16 -0.98
CA ARG A 58 -8.04 -25.95 -1.30
C ARG A 58 -8.52 -24.74 -0.50
N GLN A 59 -9.83 -24.52 -0.38
CA GLN A 59 -10.37 -23.43 0.43
C GLN A 59 -9.95 -23.56 1.90
N GLN A 60 -10.03 -24.77 2.47
CA GLN A 60 -9.63 -25.02 3.85
C GLN A 60 -8.13 -24.78 4.06
N ILE A 61 -7.28 -25.20 3.12
CA ILE A 61 -5.84 -24.92 3.14
C ILE A 61 -5.58 -23.41 3.10
N LEU A 62 -6.26 -22.66 2.23
CA LEU A 62 -6.11 -21.21 2.12
C LEU A 62 -6.56 -20.50 3.40
N PHE A 63 -7.67 -20.95 3.99
CA PHE A 63 -8.16 -20.44 5.26
C PHE A 63 -7.15 -20.68 6.39
N ASN A 64 -6.64 -21.91 6.52
CA ASN A 64 -5.65 -22.27 7.53
C ASN A 64 -4.36 -21.46 7.37
N LYS A 65 -3.84 -21.32 6.14
CA LYS A 65 -2.67 -20.47 5.85
C LYS A 65 -2.90 -19.02 6.27
N LYS A 66 -4.06 -18.45 5.97
CA LYS A 66 -4.40 -17.07 6.38
C LYS A 66 -4.42 -16.96 7.92
N LEU A 67 -4.97 -17.96 8.59
CA LEU A 67 -5.04 -18.00 10.04
C LEU A 67 -3.64 -18.11 10.68
N GLU A 68 -2.75 -18.95 10.12
CA GLU A 68 -1.35 -19.04 10.53
C GLU A 68 -0.60 -17.73 10.37
N ILE A 69 -0.75 -17.05 9.22
CA ILE A 69 -0.14 -15.73 8.99
C ILE A 69 -0.62 -14.71 10.04
N LEU A 70 -1.91 -14.73 10.39
CA LEU A 70 -2.45 -13.85 11.42
C LEU A 70 -1.88 -14.17 12.81
N ARG A 71 -1.77 -15.46 13.18
CA ARG A 71 -1.14 -15.89 14.43
C ARG A 71 0.33 -15.44 14.49
N ALA A 72 1.10 -15.70 13.44
CA ALA A 72 2.50 -15.29 13.36
C ALA A 72 2.67 -13.76 13.44
N LYS A 73 1.76 -12.98 12.84
CA LYS A 73 1.76 -11.51 12.98
C LYS A 73 1.49 -11.08 14.42
N LYS A 74 0.51 -11.70 15.09
CA LYS A 74 0.19 -11.43 16.49
C LYS A 74 1.36 -11.76 17.41
N GLU A 75 1.98 -12.91 17.21
CA GLU A 75 3.14 -13.36 17.98
C GLU A 75 4.36 -12.46 17.76
N LYS A 76 4.68 -12.09 16.51
CA LYS A 76 5.75 -11.12 16.22
C LYS A 76 5.52 -9.78 16.91
N LYS A 77 4.27 -9.30 16.97
CA LYS A 77 3.90 -8.07 17.67
C LYS A 77 4.12 -8.22 19.18
N ALA A 78 3.58 -9.28 19.80
CA ALA A 78 3.76 -9.56 21.22
C ALA A 78 5.23 -9.73 21.61
N ASN A 79 6.01 -10.44 20.80
CA ASN A 79 7.46 -10.61 21.02
C ASN A 79 8.22 -9.29 20.90
N LYS A 80 7.82 -8.40 19.98
CA LYS A 80 8.40 -7.06 19.88
C LYS A 80 8.08 -6.23 21.12
N GLU A 81 6.82 -6.23 21.55
CA GLU A 81 6.38 -5.50 22.76
C GLU A 81 7.07 -6.02 24.02
N ASN A 82 7.18 -7.34 24.19
CA ASN A 82 7.91 -7.95 25.29
C ASN A 82 9.39 -7.59 25.27
N LYS A 83 10.05 -7.61 24.10
CA LYS A 83 11.46 -7.19 23.98
C LYS A 83 11.65 -5.73 24.38
N GLU A 84 10.76 -4.84 23.91
CA GLU A 84 10.79 -3.43 24.29
C GLU A 84 10.56 -3.25 25.79
N TYR A 85 9.62 -3.98 26.38
CA TYR A 85 9.34 -3.94 27.81
C TYR A 85 10.54 -4.42 28.64
N THR A 86 11.08 -5.60 28.35
CA THR A 86 12.25 -6.15 29.05
C THR A 86 13.47 -5.24 28.90
N GLN A 87 13.66 -4.62 27.73
CA GLN A 87 14.74 -3.65 27.54
C GLN A 87 14.54 -2.41 28.44
N LYS A 88 13.32 -1.87 28.53
CA LYS A 88 13.03 -0.74 29.43
C LYS A 88 13.27 -1.10 30.89
N VAL A 89 12.78 -2.25 31.35
CA VAL A 89 12.99 -2.72 32.72
C VAL A 89 14.48 -2.87 33.02
N LYS A 90 15.26 -3.48 32.10
CA LYS A 90 16.71 -3.59 32.23
C LYS A 90 17.39 -2.24 32.35
N LEU A 91 17.06 -1.30 31.46
CA LEU A 91 17.64 0.05 31.48
C LEU A 91 17.28 0.81 32.75
N THR A 92 16.05 0.70 33.25
CA THR A 92 15.63 1.31 34.53
C THR A 92 16.39 0.70 35.71
N GLY A 93 16.60 -0.62 35.72
CA GLY A 93 17.39 -1.29 36.75
C GLY A 93 18.85 -0.80 36.77
N GLN A 94 19.50 -0.79 35.60
CA GLN A 94 20.87 -0.28 35.45
C GLN A 94 20.98 1.19 35.85
N LEU A 95 19.96 2.01 35.53
CA LEU A 95 19.94 3.41 35.92
C LEU A 95 19.84 3.58 37.45
N ASN A 96 19.03 2.76 38.12
CA ASN A 96 18.90 2.80 39.57
C ASN A 96 20.21 2.42 40.27
N GLU A 97 20.96 1.46 39.73
CA GLU A 97 22.30 1.11 40.22
C GLU A 97 23.30 2.27 40.10
N LEU A 98 23.15 3.11 39.07
CA LEU A 98 23.96 4.31 38.83
C LEU A 98 23.54 5.53 39.67
N GLY A 99 22.57 5.39 40.57
CA GLY A 99 22.06 6.49 41.39
C GLY A 99 21.00 7.36 40.70
N GLY A 100 20.44 6.90 39.59
CA GLY A 100 19.34 7.56 38.89
C GLY A 100 19.75 8.35 37.64
N MET A 101 18.82 9.17 37.14
CA MET A 101 19.00 9.95 35.91
C MET A 101 19.82 11.21 36.15
N TRP A 102 20.80 11.47 35.28
CA TRP A 102 21.54 12.74 35.28
C TRP A 102 20.77 13.79 34.49
N VAL A 103 20.27 14.81 35.18
CA VAL A 103 19.50 15.95 34.68
C VAL A 103 20.39 17.17 34.45
N THR A 104 21.50 17.28 35.18
CA THR A 104 22.42 18.43 35.11
C THR A 104 23.84 17.97 34.83
N GLN A 105 24.64 18.84 34.21
CA GLN A 105 26.06 18.59 33.97
C GLN A 105 26.83 18.36 35.28
N GLN A 106 26.46 19.06 36.35
CA GLN A 106 27.03 18.88 37.69
C GLN A 106 26.90 17.43 38.19
N GLN A 107 25.79 16.74 37.89
CA GLN A 107 25.62 15.34 38.30
C GLN A 107 26.58 14.39 37.56
N ILE A 108 26.92 14.71 36.31
CA ILE A 108 27.93 13.96 35.54
C ILE A 108 29.31 14.15 36.19
N GLU A 109 29.66 15.38 36.54
CA GLU A 109 30.92 15.73 37.19
C GLU A 109 31.04 15.11 38.59
N CYS A 110 29.97 15.15 39.40
CA CYS A 110 29.93 14.48 40.69
C CYS A 110 30.13 12.97 40.56
N TYR A 111 29.49 12.34 39.56
CA TYR A 111 29.67 10.91 39.32
C TYR A 111 31.11 10.61 38.92
N LYS A 112 31.74 11.41 38.04
CA LYS A 112 33.15 11.24 37.67
C LYS A 112 34.07 11.21 38.89
N VAL A 113 33.92 12.17 39.81
CA VAL A 113 34.74 12.25 41.03
C VAL A 113 34.54 11.00 41.91
N GLN A 114 33.31 10.47 42.00
CA GLN A 114 33.01 9.27 42.79
C GLN A 114 33.65 7.98 42.28
N ILE A 115 33.96 7.90 40.97
CA ILE A 115 34.53 6.70 40.35
C ILE A 115 35.99 6.86 39.94
N GLU A 116 36.58 8.04 40.13
CA GLU A 116 37.94 8.39 39.71
C GLU A 116 39.00 7.47 40.35
N ASP A 117 38.77 7.04 41.59
CA ASP A 117 39.66 6.14 42.34
C ASP A 117 39.59 4.66 41.91
N LYS A 118 38.65 4.30 41.02
CA LYS A 118 38.47 2.91 40.60
C LYS A 118 39.40 2.57 39.43
N PRO A 119 40.10 1.42 39.45
CA PRO A 119 41.02 1.01 38.36
C PRO A 119 40.30 0.80 37.02
N THR A 120 38.97 0.64 37.04
CA THR A 120 38.12 0.44 35.87
C THR A 120 37.31 1.69 35.50
N TYR A 121 37.75 2.88 35.95
CA TYR A 121 37.07 4.17 35.75
C TYR A 121 36.58 4.37 34.30
N ASN A 122 37.50 4.30 33.33
CA ASN A 122 37.17 4.60 31.93
C ASN A 122 36.09 3.68 31.34
N VAL A 123 36.06 2.42 31.77
CA VAL A 123 35.08 1.44 31.28
C VAL A 123 33.73 1.67 31.96
N LEU A 124 33.71 1.80 33.29
CA LEU A 124 32.50 2.05 34.06
C LEU A 124 31.84 3.37 33.67
N PHE A 125 32.63 4.43 33.49
CA PHE A 125 32.10 5.74 33.10
C PHE A 125 31.50 5.70 31.69
N LYS A 126 32.17 5.03 30.75
CA LYS A 126 31.65 4.84 29.39
C LYS A 126 30.34 4.05 29.39
N GLU A 127 30.24 2.98 30.17
CA GLU A 127 29.02 2.18 30.32
C GLU A 127 27.88 2.99 30.96
N ALA A 128 28.18 3.82 31.96
CA ALA A 128 27.22 4.70 32.60
C ALA A 128 26.67 5.74 31.61
N LEU A 129 27.54 6.42 30.85
CA LEU A 129 27.15 7.37 29.81
C LEU A 129 26.25 6.71 28.75
N ILE A 130 26.63 5.53 28.30
CA ILE A 130 25.85 4.75 27.34
C ILE A 130 24.47 4.41 27.91
N THR A 131 24.40 3.96 29.16
CA THR A 131 23.15 3.59 29.83
C THR A 131 22.23 4.80 29.93
N GLN A 132 22.76 5.97 30.30
CA GLN A 132 22.02 7.23 30.36
C GLN A 132 21.47 7.64 28.98
N LEU A 133 22.28 7.58 27.92
CA LEU A 133 21.86 7.87 26.55
C LEU A 133 20.78 6.89 26.06
N GLN A 134 20.95 5.59 26.33
CA GLN A 134 19.97 4.56 25.95
C GLN A 134 18.66 4.70 26.72
N PHE A 135 18.72 5.02 28.02
CA PHE A 135 17.55 5.29 28.83
C PHE A 135 16.74 6.48 28.30
N ARG A 136 17.43 7.59 27.99
CA ARG A 136 16.82 8.78 27.38
C ARG A 136 16.17 8.47 26.04
N LYS A 137 16.80 7.64 25.20
CA LYS A 137 16.26 7.20 23.91
C LYS A 137 15.05 6.27 24.02
N HIS A 138 15.14 5.21 24.83
CA HIS A 138 14.18 4.10 24.81
C HIS A 138 13.08 4.20 25.87
N VAL A 139 13.36 4.81 27.02
CA VAL A 139 12.40 4.97 28.12
C VAL A 139 11.72 6.33 28.05
N ILE A 140 12.50 7.41 28.07
CA ILE A 140 11.98 8.79 28.08
C ILE A 140 11.51 9.23 26.69
N LYS A 141 12.16 8.74 25.63
CA LYS A 141 11.98 9.19 24.24
C LYS A 141 12.26 10.69 24.08
N SER A 142 13.40 11.13 24.62
CA SER A 142 13.84 12.51 24.53
C SER A 142 14.05 12.97 23.08
N LYS A 143 13.80 14.25 22.80
CA LYS A 143 13.97 14.81 21.45
C LYS A 143 15.46 14.99 21.14
N GLY A 144 15.87 14.72 19.90
CA GLY A 144 17.24 14.94 19.42
C GLY A 144 17.59 14.08 18.21
N PRO A 145 18.61 14.46 17.43
CA PRO A 145 19.07 13.67 16.30
C PRO A 145 19.52 12.27 16.74
N LYS A 146 19.27 11.28 15.87
CA LYS A 146 19.55 9.86 16.18
C LYS A 146 21.03 9.60 16.48
N GLU A 147 21.92 10.44 15.97
CA GLU A 147 23.37 10.35 16.15
C GLU A 147 23.80 10.54 17.60
N LEU A 148 23.15 11.45 18.35
CA LEU A 148 23.48 11.74 19.75
C LEU A 148 23.27 10.55 20.67
N TYR A 149 22.37 9.63 20.30
CA TYR A 149 22.05 8.43 21.08
C TYR A 149 22.77 7.16 20.60
N GLN A 150 23.73 7.28 19.67
CA GLN A 150 24.50 6.13 19.18
C GLN A 150 25.78 5.95 19.97
N GLN A 151 26.28 4.71 20.02
CA GLN A 151 27.57 4.37 20.63
C GLN A 151 28.73 4.43 19.62
N SER A 152 28.41 4.44 18.33
CA SER A 152 29.36 4.41 17.23
C SER A 152 28.79 5.09 15.99
N CYS A 153 29.66 5.64 15.16
CA CYS A 153 29.31 6.16 13.85
C CYS A 153 30.29 5.61 12.81
N LYS A 154 29.76 5.11 11.68
CA LYS A 154 30.54 4.54 10.58
C LYS A 154 31.58 3.49 11.04
N GLY A 155 31.20 2.64 12.01
CA GLY A 155 32.05 1.56 12.53
C GLY A 155 33.10 1.97 13.58
N LYS A 156 33.24 3.28 13.92
CA LYS A 156 34.10 3.75 15.00
C LYS A 156 33.28 4.02 16.27
N GLN A 157 33.71 3.47 17.40
CA GLN A 157 33.11 3.77 18.70
C GLN A 157 33.41 5.22 19.10
N TYR A 158 32.43 5.90 19.69
CA TYR A 158 32.64 7.26 20.19
C TYR A 158 33.60 7.26 21.40
N SER A 159 34.39 8.32 21.49
CA SER A 159 35.23 8.58 22.67
C SER A 159 34.37 8.98 23.87
N ILE A 160 34.93 8.88 25.08
CA ILE A 160 34.25 9.28 26.32
C ILE A 160 33.82 10.75 26.25
N GLN A 161 34.70 11.63 25.76
CA GLN A 161 34.42 13.06 25.58
C GLN A 161 33.26 13.31 24.61
N GLN A 162 33.17 12.53 23.52
CA GLN A 162 32.08 12.64 22.57
C GLN A 162 30.74 12.18 23.18
N LEU A 163 30.75 11.06 23.93
CA LEU A 163 29.54 10.58 24.60
C LEU A 163 29.04 11.56 25.66
N GLU A 164 29.94 12.21 26.38
CA GLU A 164 29.62 13.25 27.35
C GLU A 164 29.05 14.51 26.68
N SER A 165 29.69 14.99 25.61
CA SER A 165 29.17 16.11 24.82
C SER A 165 27.76 15.81 24.29
N ASN A 166 27.56 14.62 23.74
CA ASN A 166 26.26 14.18 23.23
C ASN A 166 25.20 14.13 24.35
N LEU A 167 25.56 13.66 25.55
CA LEU A 167 24.63 13.62 26.68
C LEU A 167 24.27 15.03 27.16
N ASN A 168 25.23 15.95 27.24
CA ASN A 168 24.98 17.34 27.60
C ASN A 168 24.06 18.04 26.58
N GLU A 169 24.33 17.86 25.28
CA GLU A 169 23.49 18.40 24.21
C GLU A 169 22.05 17.85 24.30
N VAL A 170 21.89 16.55 24.53
CA VAL A 170 20.57 15.94 24.76
C VAL A 170 19.88 16.52 25.99
N ILE A 171 20.61 16.75 27.09
CA ILE A 171 20.06 17.36 28.29
C ILE A 171 19.59 18.80 28.01
N GLU A 172 20.40 19.62 27.34
CA GLU A 172 20.06 21.01 27.00
C GLU A 172 18.84 21.12 26.09
N LEU A 173 18.77 20.30 25.02
CA LEU A 173 17.64 20.27 24.10
C LEU A 173 16.31 19.94 24.79
N ASN A 174 16.36 19.15 25.86
CA ASN A 174 15.16 18.70 26.55
C ASN A 174 14.82 19.56 27.79
N LYS A 175 15.79 20.31 28.36
CA LYS A 175 15.53 21.33 29.41
C LYS A 175 14.56 22.42 28.94
N GLN A 176 14.68 22.85 27.68
CA GLN A 176 13.80 23.87 27.10
C GLN A 176 12.34 23.40 26.89
N ASN A 177 12.08 22.08 26.97
CA ASN A 177 10.77 21.51 26.72
C ASN A 177 9.96 21.19 27.99
N GLU A 178 10.50 21.37 29.21
CA GLU A 178 9.74 21.15 30.46
C GLU A 178 8.56 22.13 30.63
N ASN A 179 8.55 23.24 29.87
CA ASN A 179 7.42 24.18 29.81
C ASN A 179 6.32 23.81 28.80
N VAL A 180 6.47 22.72 28.05
CA VAL A 180 5.37 22.25 27.19
C VAL A 180 4.49 21.35 28.03
N ALA A 181 3.32 21.89 28.40
CA ALA A 181 2.24 21.19 29.08
C ALA A 181 2.11 19.75 28.57
N PRO A 182 1.81 18.77 29.46
CA PRO A 182 1.63 17.39 29.04
C PRO A 182 0.62 17.39 27.90
N VAL A 183 1.03 16.90 26.73
CA VAL A 183 0.09 16.59 25.66
C VAL A 183 -0.77 15.48 26.23
N GLU A 184 -1.87 15.89 26.87
CA GLU A 184 -2.95 15.00 27.21
C GLU A 184 -3.34 14.35 25.89
N ASN A 185 -2.90 13.13 25.67
CA ASN A 185 -3.58 12.20 24.78
C ASN A 185 -4.93 11.88 25.45
N LYS A 186 -5.76 12.90 25.65
CA LYS A 186 -7.18 12.72 25.86
C LYS A 186 -7.64 12.02 24.60
N LEU A 187 -8.04 10.77 24.75
CA LEU A 187 -8.86 10.07 23.79
C LEU A 187 -10.06 10.99 23.52
N GLN A 188 -9.95 11.80 22.46
CA GLN A 188 -11.07 12.59 21.98
C GLN A 188 -11.99 11.58 21.31
N TYR A 189 -13.06 11.25 22.03
CA TYR A 189 -14.19 10.57 21.42
C TYR A 189 -14.75 11.50 20.36
N LEU A 190 -14.52 11.14 19.10
CA LEU A 190 -15.13 11.81 17.96
C LEU A 190 -16.64 11.74 18.12
N SER A 191 -17.31 12.87 17.87
CA SER A 191 -18.76 12.92 17.82
C SER A 191 -19.28 11.99 16.72
N LEU A 192 -20.54 11.54 16.84
CA LEU A 192 -21.20 10.72 15.81
C LEU A 192 -21.15 11.36 14.41
N ASN A 193 -21.22 12.70 14.35
CA ASN A 193 -21.13 13.45 13.10
C ASN A 193 -19.72 13.39 12.50
N GLU A 194 -18.68 13.61 13.31
CA GLU A 194 -17.29 13.50 12.85
C GLU A 194 -16.94 12.07 12.41
N VAL A 195 -17.46 11.06 13.11
CA VAL A 195 -17.31 9.65 12.70
C VAL A 195 -17.98 9.42 11.34
N ASN A 196 -19.20 9.91 11.14
CA ASN A 196 -19.90 9.79 9.86
C ASN A 196 -19.19 10.52 8.72
N ASP A 197 -18.68 11.73 8.97
CA ASP A 197 -17.93 12.51 7.99
C ASP A 197 -16.63 11.82 7.62
N ASN A 198 -15.91 11.28 8.61
CA ASN A 198 -14.68 10.53 8.37
C ASN A 198 -14.96 9.24 7.59
N ILE A 199 -16.04 8.53 7.90
CA ILE A 199 -16.47 7.34 7.13
C ILE A 199 -16.83 7.74 5.71
N SER A 200 -17.55 8.84 5.51
CA SER A 200 -17.95 9.34 4.19
C SER A 200 -16.72 9.71 3.35
N LYS A 201 -15.80 10.51 3.91
CA LYS A 201 -14.52 10.86 3.28
C LYS A 201 -13.69 9.62 2.95
N ALA A 202 -13.61 8.65 3.88
CA ALA A 202 -12.89 7.40 3.65
C ALA A 202 -13.53 6.57 2.53
N LYS A 203 -14.86 6.50 2.46
CA LYS A 203 -15.60 5.82 1.39
C LYS A 203 -15.36 6.50 0.04
N GLN A 204 -15.42 7.84 -0.02
CA GLN A 204 -15.13 8.60 -1.23
C GLN A 204 -13.69 8.38 -1.71
N ALA A 205 -12.72 8.47 -0.80
CA ALA A 205 -11.31 8.22 -1.12
C ALA A 205 -11.06 6.78 -1.61
N LEU A 206 -11.73 5.79 -1.01
CA LEU A 206 -11.64 4.40 -1.45
C LEU A 206 -12.30 4.19 -2.82
N ALA A 207 -13.48 4.78 -3.05
CA ALA A 207 -14.16 4.74 -4.33
C ALA A 207 -13.31 5.36 -5.45
N TYR A 208 -12.68 6.50 -5.18
CA TYR A 208 -11.73 7.14 -6.09
C TYR A 208 -10.55 6.22 -6.43
N LYS A 209 -9.90 5.62 -5.41
CA LYS A 209 -8.80 4.66 -5.61
C LYS A 209 -9.21 3.45 -6.45
N LEU A 210 -10.37 2.86 -6.15
CA LEU A 210 -10.91 1.72 -6.90
C LEU A 210 -11.19 2.08 -8.36
N ASN A 211 -11.71 3.29 -8.63
CA ASN A 211 -11.96 3.76 -9.99
C ASN A 211 -10.64 3.92 -10.77
N MET A 212 -9.61 4.51 -10.14
CA MET A 212 -8.30 4.66 -10.76
C MET A 212 -7.64 3.31 -11.09
N GLU A 213 -7.72 2.32 -10.19
CA GLU A 213 -7.21 0.97 -10.45
C GLU A 213 -7.99 0.26 -11.56
N ARG A 214 -9.33 0.40 -11.60
CA ARG A 214 -10.15 -0.13 -12.71
C ARG A 214 -9.72 0.47 -14.04
N LYS A 215 -9.56 1.79 -14.12
CA LYS A 215 -9.09 2.49 -15.33
C LYS A 215 -7.71 1.98 -15.76
N LYS A 216 -6.78 1.78 -14.82
CA LYS A 216 -5.44 1.22 -15.10
C LYS A 216 -5.52 -0.18 -15.71
N ILE A 217 -6.40 -1.04 -15.19
CA ILE A 217 -6.65 -2.36 -15.76
C ILE A 217 -7.22 -2.24 -17.17
N THR A 218 -8.20 -1.36 -17.38
CA THR A 218 -8.80 -1.12 -18.70
C THR A 218 -7.76 -0.64 -19.72
N VAL A 219 -6.91 0.32 -19.36
CA VAL A 219 -5.79 0.78 -20.19
C VAL A 219 -4.88 -0.40 -20.59
N SER A 220 -4.50 -1.23 -19.63
CA SER A 220 -3.65 -2.40 -19.89
C SER A 220 -4.31 -3.47 -20.76
N GLN A 221 -5.64 -3.60 -20.72
CA GLN A 221 -6.37 -4.49 -21.62
C GLN A 221 -6.44 -3.89 -23.02
N GLN A 222 -6.63 -2.57 -23.11
CA GLN A 222 -6.80 -1.88 -24.38
C GLN A 222 -5.51 -1.73 -25.16
N SER A 223 -4.35 -1.69 -24.49
CA SER A 223 -3.05 -1.70 -25.16
C SER A 223 -2.86 -2.90 -26.10
N TYR A 224 -3.59 -4.00 -25.90
CA TYR A 224 -3.60 -5.14 -26.83
C TYR A 224 -4.22 -4.82 -28.19
N PHE A 225 -5.15 -3.86 -28.26
CA PHE A 225 -5.77 -3.42 -29.51
C PHE A 225 -4.96 -2.36 -30.25
N LEU A 226 -3.92 -1.80 -29.63
CA LEU A 226 -3.09 -0.74 -30.22
C LEU A 226 -2.50 -1.13 -31.60
N PRO A 227 -1.94 -2.34 -31.82
CA PRO A 227 -1.44 -2.74 -33.14
C PRO A 227 -2.53 -2.70 -34.22
N LYS A 228 -3.75 -3.14 -33.86
CA LYS A 228 -4.91 -3.15 -34.77
C LYS A 228 -5.33 -1.73 -35.18
N PHE A 229 -5.28 -0.77 -34.26
CA PHE A 229 -5.59 0.63 -34.57
C PHE A 229 -4.49 1.34 -35.35
N ILE A 230 -3.23 0.90 -35.23
CA ILE A 230 -2.13 1.40 -36.06
C ILE A 230 -2.27 0.91 -37.50
N GLU A 231 -2.64 -0.36 -37.69
CA GLU A 231 -2.88 -0.95 -39.01
C GLU A 231 -4.15 -0.41 -39.67
N THR A 232 -5.21 -0.15 -38.88
CA THR A 232 -6.49 0.37 -39.38
C THR A 232 -6.98 1.53 -38.50
N PRO A 233 -6.48 2.76 -38.74
CA PRO A 233 -6.81 3.93 -37.90
C PRO A 233 -8.28 4.34 -38.00
N GLU A 234 -8.98 3.96 -39.06
CA GLU A 234 -10.40 4.23 -39.29
C GLU A 234 -11.31 3.58 -38.23
N LEU A 235 -10.88 2.48 -37.60
CA LEU A 235 -11.66 1.79 -36.57
C LEU A 235 -11.87 2.63 -35.30
N LEU A 236 -11.05 3.66 -35.11
CA LEU A 236 -11.16 4.60 -34.00
C LEU A 236 -12.23 5.67 -34.26
N VAL A 237 -12.57 5.92 -35.53
CA VAL A 237 -13.51 6.98 -35.92
C VAL A 237 -14.93 6.62 -35.46
N GLY A 238 -15.61 7.59 -34.85
CA GLY A 238 -16.95 7.43 -34.30
C GLY A 238 -17.00 6.80 -32.91
N LYS A 239 -15.87 6.36 -32.34
CA LYS A 239 -15.80 5.79 -31.00
C LYS A 239 -15.75 6.87 -29.92
N THR A 240 -16.35 6.58 -28.77
CA THR A 240 -16.15 7.40 -27.57
C THR A 240 -14.88 6.99 -26.83
N PHE A 241 -14.24 7.97 -26.19
CA PHE A 241 -13.02 7.78 -25.44
C PHE A 241 -13.02 8.61 -24.15
N GLN A 242 -12.13 8.26 -23.24
CA GLN A 242 -11.72 9.06 -22.10
C GLN A 242 -10.22 9.31 -22.22
N GLN A 243 -9.82 10.57 -22.19
CA GLN A 243 -8.42 10.97 -22.20
C GLN A 243 -8.05 11.60 -20.87
N LYS A 244 -6.84 11.30 -20.41
CA LYS A 244 -6.29 11.87 -19.20
C LYS A 244 -5.73 13.26 -19.49
N CYS A 245 -6.34 14.27 -18.90
CA CYS A 245 -5.96 15.67 -19.04
C CYS A 245 -5.30 16.17 -17.76
N LYS A 246 -4.31 17.05 -17.93
CA LYS A 246 -3.70 17.79 -16.82
C LYS A 246 -3.89 19.26 -17.12
N GLU A 247 -4.59 19.98 -16.25
CA GLU A 247 -4.72 21.43 -16.37
C GLU A 247 -3.40 22.10 -16.01
N GLU A 248 -3.08 23.22 -16.67
CA GLU A 248 -1.79 23.90 -16.51
C GLU A 248 -1.59 24.49 -15.10
N ASP A 249 -2.69 24.85 -14.42
CA ASP A 249 -2.67 25.50 -13.10
C ASP A 249 -2.99 24.56 -11.93
N SER A 250 -3.43 23.33 -12.20
CA SER A 250 -3.75 22.35 -11.16
C SER A 250 -2.92 21.08 -11.33
N ASN A 251 -2.39 20.54 -10.23
CA ASN A 251 -1.76 19.22 -10.24
C ASN A 251 -2.80 18.09 -10.26
N GLU A 252 -4.07 18.42 -10.55
CA GLU A 252 -5.15 17.47 -10.63
C GLU A 252 -5.19 16.84 -12.03
N ILE A 253 -5.26 15.51 -12.03
CA ILE A 253 -5.36 14.71 -13.25
C ILE A 253 -6.81 14.28 -13.36
N SER A 254 -7.49 14.80 -14.38
CA SER A 254 -8.88 14.45 -14.68
C SER A 254 -8.97 13.60 -15.94
N TRP A 255 -10.06 12.85 -16.08
CA TRP A 255 -10.34 12.10 -17.30
C TRP A 255 -11.50 12.79 -18.01
N CYS A 256 -11.23 13.34 -19.20
CA CYS A 256 -12.21 14.01 -20.04
C CYS A 256 -12.78 13.02 -21.05
N SER A 257 -14.10 12.94 -21.14
CA SER A 257 -14.79 12.11 -22.12
C SER A 257 -14.99 12.87 -23.43
N GLY A 258 -14.92 12.16 -24.55
CA GLY A 258 -15.15 12.73 -25.87
C GLY A 258 -15.40 11.68 -26.94
N LYS A 259 -15.52 12.14 -28.18
CA LYS A 259 -15.78 11.32 -29.37
C LYS A 259 -14.82 11.64 -30.49
N VAL A 260 -14.35 10.60 -31.17
CA VAL A 260 -13.52 10.73 -32.37
C VAL A 260 -14.41 11.01 -33.57
N LEU A 261 -14.18 12.12 -34.26
CA LEU A 261 -14.99 12.55 -35.41
C LEU A 261 -14.42 12.04 -36.74
N SER A 262 -13.14 12.26 -36.97
CA SER A 262 -12.48 11.90 -38.24
C SER A 262 -10.95 11.83 -38.07
N ILE A 263 -10.26 11.35 -39.10
CA ILE A 263 -8.79 11.39 -39.17
C ILE A 263 -8.39 12.72 -39.80
N HIS A 264 -7.62 13.53 -39.08
CA HIS A 264 -7.07 14.78 -39.60
C HIS A 264 -5.84 14.52 -40.47
N LYS A 265 -4.91 13.69 -39.97
CA LYS A 265 -3.64 13.40 -40.66
C LYS A 265 -3.17 11.98 -40.38
N LEU A 266 -2.94 11.21 -41.45
CA LEU A 266 -2.52 9.81 -41.36
C LEU A 266 -0.98 9.73 -41.27
N ASN A 267 -0.47 9.20 -40.16
CA ASN A 267 0.97 9.15 -39.89
C ASN A 267 1.35 7.98 -38.96
N GLY A 268 0.85 6.77 -39.28
CA GLY A 268 1.11 5.56 -38.49
C GLY A 268 0.75 5.77 -37.01
N LYS A 269 1.75 5.64 -36.12
CA LYS A 269 1.57 5.88 -34.67
C LYS A 269 1.26 7.32 -34.29
N LYS A 270 1.62 8.30 -35.13
CA LYS A 270 1.37 9.73 -34.91
C LYS A 270 0.16 10.23 -35.71
N THR A 271 -0.77 9.33 -36.05
CA THR A 271 -2.01 9.71 -36.71
C THR A 271 -2.78 10.66 -35.81
N GLU A 272 -3.10 11.84 -36.34
CA GLU A 272 -3.84 12.90 -35.65
C GLU A 272 -5.33 12.74 -35.96
N TYR A 273 -6.14 12.77 -34.90
CA TYR A 273 -7.58 12.63 -34.96
C TYR A 273 -8.24 13.95 -34.57
N LEU A 274 -9.32 14.26 -35.28
CA LEU A 274 -10.23 15.32 -34.89
C LEU A 274 -11.19 14.76 -33.84
N VAL A 275 -11.23 15.38 -32.67
CA VAL A 275 -12.02 14.94 -31.53
C VAL A 275 -12.87 16.07 -30.97
N LYS A 276 -13.97 15.68 -30.33
CA LYS A 276 -14.88 16.58 -29.64
C LYS A 276 -15.08 16.08 -28.21
N TYR A 277 -14.83 16.93 -27.21
CA TYR A 277 -15.09 16.58 -25.82
C TYR A 277 -16.53 16.87 -25.45
N ASP A 278 -17.03 16.16 -24.44
CA ASP A 278 -18.38 16.36 -23.91
C ASP A 278 -18.52 17.67 -23.10
N ILE A 279 -17.40 18.30 -22.76
CA ILE A 279 -17.35 19.51 -21.92
C ILE A 279 -17.60 20.78 -22.75
N ASP A 280 -17.13 20.81 -24.01
CA ASP A 280 -17.28 21.94 -24.93
C ASP A 280 -17.81 21.47 -26.28
N GLU A 281 -19.13 21.64 -26.49
CA GLU A 281 -19.81 21.14 -27.69
C GLU A 281 -19.49 21.91 -28.98
N ASN A 282 -18.76 23.02 -28.91
CA ASN A 282 -18.49 23.85 -30.09
C ASN A 282 -17.05 23.74 -30.61
N ASP A 283 -16.15 23.15 -29.82
CA ASP A 283 -14.72 23.14 -30.14
C ASP A 283 -14.26 21.74 -30.59
N GLU A 284 -13.55 21.73 -31.71
CA GLU A 284 -12.91 20.54 -32.26
C GLU A 284 -11.40 20.61 -32.02
N TRP A 285 -10.86 19.54 -31.45
CA TRP A 285 -9.46 19.47 -31.06
C TRP A 285 -8.73 18.42 -31.89
N GLN A 286 -7.41 18.57 -32.03
CA GLN A 286 -6.57 17.67 -32.81
C GLN A 286 -5.56 17.00 -31.89
N PHE A 287 -5.63 15.68 -31.77
CA PHE A 287 -4.73 14.92 -30.90
C PHE A 287 -4.20 13.65 -31.56
N PRO A 288 -2.93 13.28 -31.30
CA PRO A 288 -2.37 12.01 -31.73
C PRO A 288 -2.79 10.88 -30.78
N LEU A 289 -4.07 10.51 -30.80
CA LEU A 289 -4.69 9.58 -29.84
C LEU A 289 -3.98 8.22 -29.72
N LEU A 290 -3.35 7.71 -30.78
CA LEU A 290 -2.60 6.45 -30.74
C LEU A 290 -1.34 6.55 -29.87
N VAL A 291 -0.74 7.73 -29.77
CA VAL A 291 0.37 8.01 -28.85
C VAL A 291 -0.14 8.00 -27.42
N ASP A 292 -1.27 8.66 -27.16
CA ASP A 292 -1.89 8.71 -25.84
C ASP A 292 -2.33 7.32 -25.36
N MET A 293 -2.86 6.51 -26.27
CA MET A 293 -3.17 5.10 -26.01
C MET A 293 -1.92 4.28 -25.68
N SER A 294 -0.78 4.56 -26.32
CA SER A 294 0.49 3.89 -26.01
C SER A 294 1.07 4.30 -24.66
N ASN A 295 0.86 5.55 -24.25
CA ASN A 295 1.29 6.09 -22.95
C ASN A 295 0.33 5.69 -21.82
N GLY A 296 -0.83 5.14 -22.15
CA GLY A 296 -1.86 4.76 -21.20
C GLY A 296 -2.72 5.93 -20.71
N ASP A 297 -2.74 7.01 -21.47
CA ASP A 297 -3.49 8.23 -21.20
C ASP A 297 -4.82 8.29 -21.97
N LEU A 298 -5.17 7.23 -22.72
CA LEU A 298 -6.43 7.09 -23.46
C LEU A 298 -7.13 5.77 -23.14
N ILE A 299 -8.45 5.83 -22.94
CA ILE A 299 -9.35 4.67 -22.81
C ILE A 299 -10.47 4.79 -23.85
N ILE A 300 -10.71 3.76 -24.65
CA ILE A 300 -11.88 3.71 -25.55
C ILE A 300 -13.06 3.09 -24.81
N THR A 301 -14.19 3.78 -24.73
CA THR A 301 -15.36 3.32 -23.95
C THR A 301 -16.30 2.40 -24.73
N ASP A 302 -16.26 2.44 -26.07
CA ASP A 302 -17.13 1.66 -26.97
C ASP A 302 -16.43 0.49 -27.69
N LEU A 303 -15.57 -0.25 -26.97
CA LEU A 303 -14.88 -1.43 -27.51
C LEU A 303 -15.77 -2.68 -27.54
#